data_AF-A0A2C2UKD8-F1
#
_entry.id   AF-A0A2C2UKD8-F1
#
_cell.length_a   1.000
_cell.length_b   1.000
_cell.length_c   1.000
_cell.angle_alpha   90.00
_cell.angle_beta   90.00
_cell.angle_gamma   90.00
#
_symmetry.space_group_name_H-M   'P 1'
#
loop_
_entity.id
_entity.type
_entity.pdbx_description
1 polymer ?
#
loop_
_entity_poly.entity_id
_entity_poly.type
_entity_poly.pdbx_seq_one_letter_code
_entity_poly.pdbx_strand_id
1 'polypeptide(L)' 'KKQEYAPHYEAYEKGMSNIKIGDPAKAVELIISVIKSDNSPLRLAVGSQAAYTIREAYTKRLEEVNTWFERSAEAD' A
#
# COMPACT_ATOMS: atom_id res chain seq x y z
N LYS A 1 1.26 -30.11 5.25
CA LYS A 1 1.20 -29.64 3.84
C LYS A 1 1.08 -30.87 2.95
N LYS A 2 0.15 -30.91 1.99
CA LYS A 2 0.04 -32.05 1.06
C LYS A 2 1.24 -32.04 0.10
N GLN A 3 1.83 -33.21 -0.16
CA GLN A 3 3.10 -33.32 -0.88
C GLN A 3 3.00 -32.89 -2.36
N GLU A 4 1.84 -33.10 -2.99
CA GLU A 4 1.54 -32.67 -4.36
C GLU A 4 1.67 -31.14 -4.59
N TYR A 5 1.57 -30.34 -3.53
CA TYR A 5 1.69 -28.87 -3.62
C TYR A 5 3.02 -28.33 -3.09
N ALA A 6 4.01 -29.19 -2.80
CA ALA A 6 5.35 -28.78 -2.37
C ALA A 6 5.94 -27.59 -3.17
N PRO A 7 5.95 -27.60 -4.53
CA PRO A 7 6.50 -26.49 -5.30
C PRO A 7 5.70 -25.18 -5.14
N HIS A 8 4.38 -25.25 -4.91
CA HIS A 8 3.56 -24.07 -4.68
C HIS A 8 3.81 -23.46 -3.28
N TYR A 9 4.04 -24.30 -2.27
CA TYR A 9 4.40 -23.82 -0.94
C TYR A 9 5.77 -23.15 -0.93
N GLU A 10 6.76 -23.71 -1.63
CA GLU A 10 8.09 -23.11 -1.75
C GLU A 10 8.04 -21.76 -2.45
N ALA A 11 7.29 -21.66 -3.56
CA ALA A 11 7.10 -20.39 -4.26
C ALA A 11 6.41 -19.34 -3.37
N TYR A 12 5.39 -19.74 -2.61
CA TYR A 12 4.71 -18.87 -1.65
C TYR A 12 5.65 -18.40 -0.54
N GLU A 13 6.39 -19.31 0.10
CA GLU A 13 7.32 -18.97 1.18
C GLU A 13 8.44 -18.05 0.70
N LYS A 14 8.98 -18.29 -0.51
CA LYS A 14 9.97 -17.42 -1.14
C LYS A 14 9.40 -16.03 -1.46
N GLY A 15 8.14 -15.94 -1.88
CA GLY A 15 7.46 -14.67 -2.11
C GLY A 15 7.17 -13.90 -0.82
N MET A 16 6.88 -14.61 0.27
CA MET A 16 6.53 -14.03 1.57
C MET A 16 7.74 -13.74 2.45
N SER A 17 8.91 -14.33 2.19
CA SER A 17 10.09 -14.23 3.06
C SER A 17 10.60 -12.80 3.24
N ASN A 18 10.34 -11.92 2.28
CA ASN A 18 10.75 -10.51 2.32
C ASN A 18 9.62 -9.57 2.77
N ILE A 19 8.43 -10.09 3.09
CA ILE A 19 7.32 -9.28 3.57
C ILE A 19 7.48 -9.06 5.07
N LYS A 20 7.62 -7.80 5.46
CA LYS A 20 7.57 -7.40 6.86
C LYS A 20 6.13 -7.52 7.37
N ILE A 21 5.87 -8.58 8.13
CA ILE A 21 4.59 -8.75 8.83
C ILE A 21 4.45 -7.62 9.86
N GLY A 22 3.33 -6.90 9.80
CA GLY A 22 3.00 -5.85 10.76
C GLY A 22 2.60 -6.40 12.12
N ASP A 23 2.59 -5.54 13.13
CA ASP A 23 2.04 -5.84 14.45
C ASP A 23 0.54 -5.49 14.48
N PRO A 24 -0.37 -6.47 14.64
CA PRO A 24 -1.81 -6.22 14.66
C PRO A 24 -2.26 -5.31 15.79
N ALA A 25 -1.61 -5.36 16.97
CA ALA A 25 -1.99 -4.52 18.10
C ALA A 25 -1.72 -3.04 17.79
N LYS A 26 -0.54 -2.74 17.26
CA LYS A 26 -0.19 -1.37 16.82
C LYS A 26 -1.06 -0.87 15.69
N ALA A 27 -1.48 -1.77 14.78
CA ALA A 27 -2.41 -1.42 13.71
C ALA A 27 -3.77 -0.97 14.27
N VAL A 28 -4.32 -1.72 15.24
CA VAL A 28 -5.60 -1.37 15.88
C VAL A 28 -5.49 -0.08 16.68
N GLU A 29 -4.40 0.11 17.43
CA GLU A 29 -4.13 1.35 18.17
C GLU A 29 -4.11 2.57 17.25
N LEU A 30 -3.45 2.47 16.10
CA LEU A 30 -3.43 3.52 15.08
C LEU A 30 -4.83 3.80 14.50
N ILE A 31 -5.61 2.76 14.20
CA ILE A 31 -6.97 2.94 13.67
C ILE A 31 -7.85 3.67 14.69
N ILE A 32 -7.82 3.26 15.96
CA ILE A 32 -8.60 3.89 17.02
C ILE A 32 -8.19 5.35 17.21
N SER A 33 -6.89 5.65 17.21
CA SER A 33 -6.40 7.03 17.39
C SER A 33 -6.83 7.94 16.24
N VAL A 34 -6.81 7.44 15.00
CA VAL A 34 -7.23 8.19 13.81
C VAL A 34 -8.74 8.44 13.80
N ILE A 35 -9.57 7.44 14.15
CA ILE A 35 -11.03 7.60 14.22
C ILE A 35 -11.43 8.62 15.28
N LYS A 36 -10.65 8.73 16.36
CA LYS A 36 -10.89 9.71 17.43
C LYS A 36 -10.30 11.10 17.13
N SER A 37 -9.61 11.27 16.01
CA SER A 37 -9.07 12.57 15.61
C SER A 37 -10.12 13.42 14.89
N ASP A 38 -10.03 14.74 15.03
CA ASP A 38 -10.91 15.67 14.33
C ASP A 38 -10.70 15.68 12.80
N ASN A 39 -9.65 15.02 12.30
CA ASN A 39 -9.27 14.96 10.89
C ASN A 39 -9.12 13.50 10.41
N SER A 40 -10.14 12.68 10.63
CA SER A 40 -10.14 11.29 10.17
C SER A 40 -10.14 11.22 8.62
N PRO A 41 -9.16 10.57 7.99
CA PRO A 41 -9.07 10.48 6.54
C PRO A 41 -10.04 9.44 5.98
N LEU A 42 -10.38 9.56 4.70
CA LEU A 42 -11.14 8.55 3.97
C LEU A 42 -10.39 7.21 3.83
N ARG A 43 -9.06 7.25 3.74
CA ARG A 43 -8.19 6.07 3.63
C ARG A 43 -6.99 6.22 4.55
N LEU A 44 -6.66 5.15 5.26
CA LEU A 44 -5.50 5.07 6.15
C LEU A 44 -4.59 3.91 5.71
N ALA A 45 -3.36 4.21 5.34
CA ALA A 45 -2.35 3.19 5.08
C ALA A 45 -1.79 2.67 6.40
N VAL A 46 -1.83 1.35 6.60
CA VAL A 46 -1.35 0.70 7.84
C VAL A 46 -0.13 -0.15 7.52
N GLY A 47 1.00 0.17 8.18
CA GLY A 47 2.29 -0.48 7.96
C GLY A 47 3.15 0.21 6.90
N SER A 48 4.47 0.05 7.03
CA SER A 48 5.44 0.77 6.19
C SER A 48 5.34 0.40 4.71
N GLN A 49 5.13 -0.89 4.40
CA GLN A 49 5.01 -1.34 3.02
C GLN A 49 3.83 -0.65 2.32
N ALA A 50 2.64 -0.68 2.92
CA ALA A 50 1.47 0.01 2.38
C ALA A 50 1.71 1.51 2.24
N ALA A 51 2.25 2.17 3.28
CA ALA A 51 2.51 3.61 3.26
C ALA A 51 3.47 4.03 2.13
N TYR A 52 4.60 3.33 1.97
CA TYR A 52 5.58 3.65 0.93
C TYR A 52 5.07 3.32 -0.47
N THR A 53 4.47 2.14 -0.68
CA THR A 53 3.97 1.72 -1.99
C THR A 53 2.83 2.61 -2.49
N ILE A 54 1.89 2.98 -1.62
CA ILE A 54 0.78 3.87 -2.00
C ILE A 54 1.32 5.26 -2.35
N ARG A 55 2.24 5.79 -1.54
CA ARG A 55 2.87 7.09 -1.81
C ARG A 55 3.58 7.09 -3.16
N GLU A 56 4.42 6.09 -3.42
CA GLU A 56 5.15 5.97 -4.68
C GLU A 56 4.21 5.89 -5.89
N ALA A 57 3.14 5.10 -5.80
CA ALA A 57 2.16 4.97 -6.88
C ALA A 57 1.47 6.31 -7.19
N TYR A 58 1.08 7.07 -6.16
CA TYR A 58 0.47 8.39 -6.37
C TYR A 58 1.48 9.42 -6.87
N THR A 59 2.72 9.40 -6.40
CA THR A 59 3.79 10.25 -6.91
C THR A 59 3.99 10.02 -8.41
N LYS A 60 4.13 8.77 -8.85
CA LYS A 60 4.28 8.43 -10.27
C LYS A 60 3.08 8.85 -11.12
N ARG A 61 1.86 8.65 -10.60
CA ARG A 61 0.64 9.12 -11.28
C ARG A 61 0.62 10.64 -11.43
N LEU A 62 1.02 11.36 -10.39
CA LEU A 62 1.07 12.82 -10.43
C LEU A 62 2.13 13.32 -11.40
N GLU A 63 3.30 12.68 -11.43
CA GLU A 63 4.35 12.96 -12.42
C GLU A 63 3.83 12.79 -13.85
N GLU A 64 3.08 11.72 -14.12
CA GLU A 64 2.45 11.50 -15.42
C GLU A 64 1.41 12.58 -15.74
N VAL A 65 0.51 12.90 -14.81
CA VAL A 65 -0.48 13.97 -14.98
C VAL A 65 0.20 15.30 -15.30
N ASN A 66 1.24 15.67 -14.54
CA ASN A 66 1.99 16.90 -14.75
C ASN A 66 2.72 16.92 -16.09
N THR A 67 3.25 15.78 -16.54
CA THR A 67 3.92 15.65 -17.86
C THR A 67 2.98 16.01 -19.00
N TRP A 68 1.70 15.65 -18.88
CA TRP A 68 0.69 15.86 -19.93
C TRP A 68 -0.19 17.08 -19.70
N PHE A 69 0.01 17.81 -18.61
CA PHE A 69 -0.90 18.84 -18.13
C PHE A 69 -1.21 19.91 -19.18
N GLU A 70 -0.19 20.62 -19.68
CA GLU A 70 -0.37 21.73 -20.63
C GLU A 70 -1.12 21.28 -21.89
N ARG A 71 -0.65 20.19 -22.53
CA ARG A 71 -1.28 19.64 -23.74
C ARG A 71 -2.72 19.16 -23.51
N SER A 72 -3.01 18.65 -22.32
CA SER A 72 -4.37 18.20 -21.96
C SER A 72 -5.29 19.38 -21.69
N ALA A 73 -4.75 20.47 -21.13
CA ALA A 73 -5.48 21.69 -20.81
C ALA A 73 -5.84 22.51 -22.05
N GLU A 74 -5.09 22.38 -23.15
CA GLU A 74 -5.34 23.02 -24.45
C GLU A 74 -6.37 22.28 -25.34
N ALA A 75 -6.95 21.17 -24.86
CA ALA A 75 -7.77 20.25 -25.66
C ALA A 75 -9.29 20.45 -25.50
N ASP A 76 -9.71 21.64 -25.07
CA ASP A 76 -11.09 22.11 -24.97
C ASP A 76 -11.68 22.64 -26.30
#